data_AF-A0A378L930-F1
#
_entry.id   AF-A0A378L930-F1
#
_cell.length_a   1.000
_cell.length_b   1.000
_cell.length_c   1.000
_cell.angle_alpha   90.00
_cell.angle_beta   90.00
_cell.angle_gamma   90.00
#
_symmetry.space_group_name_H-M   'P 1'
#
loop_
_entity.id
_entity.type
_entity.pdbx_description
1 polymer ?
#
loop_
_entity_poly.entity_id
_entity_poly.type
_entity_poly.pdbx_seq_one_letter_code
_entity_poly.pdbx_strand_id
1 'polypeptide(L)'
;MRNKLLVLLTVIAPISCHAASQYPCAPNNTKEIIRAIKNYIVKTDISSQDVTISAKKCVGNYAYAEVIPNKPVTDNAMVYLHKDSNGWTVMNWGTSFDETFLAKLPKELRKP
;
A
#
# COMPACT_ATOMS: atom_id res chain seq x y z
N MET A 1 -5.94 52.63 -38.68
CA MET A 1 -5.68 51.17 -38.81
C MET A 1 -5.15 50.68 -37.47
N ARG A 2 -5.91 49.84 -36.75
CA ARG A 2 -5.68 49.53 -35.33
C ARG A 2 -5.22 48.07 -35.21
N ASN A 3 -3.92 47.86 -35.04
CA ASN A 3 -3.31 46.54 -34.95
C ASN A 3 -3.52 46.01 -33.52
N LYS A 4 -4.34 44.97 -33.36
CA LYS A 4 -4.54 44.29 -32.07
C LYS A 4 -3.61 43.08 -32.02
N LEU A 5 -2.46 43.22 -31.35
CA LEU A 5 -1.59 42.09 -31.04
C LEU A 5 -2.16 41.39 -29.79
N LEU A 6 -2.80 40.23 -29.99
CA LEU A 6 -3.21 39.35 -28.90
C LEU A 6 -1.99 38.59 -28.39
N VAL A 7 -1.59 38.87 -27.15
CA VAL A 7 -0.57 38.09 -26.43
C VAL A 7 -1.25 36.82 -25.90
N LEU A 8 -0.89 35.67 -26.47
CA LEU A 8 -1.37 34.36 -26.03
C LEU A 8 -0.55 33.93 -24.80
N LEU A 9 -1.11 34.12 -23.60
CA LEU A 9 -0.56 33.59 -22.35
C LEU A 9 -0.80 32.08 -22.29
N THR A 10 0.21 31.29 -22.66
CA THR A 10 0.22 29.85 -22.38
C THR A 10 0.47 29.61 -20.90
N VAL A 11 -0.59 29.30 -20.17
CA VAL A 11 -0.54 28.85 -18.78
C VAL A 11 0.09 27.46 -18.75
N ILE A 12 1.35 27.37 -18.34
CA ILE A 12 2.03 26.11 -18.06
C ILE A 12 1.50 25.61 -16.73
N ALA A 13 0.48 24.74 -16.77
CA ALA A 13 0.03 24.05 -15.57
C ALA A 13 1.09 22.99 -15.19
N PRO A 14 1.61 22.99 -13.95
CA PRO A 14 2.53 21.96 -13.50
C PRO A 14 1.77 20.63 -13.44
N ILE A 15 2.18 19.67 -14.26
CA ILE A 15 1.71 18.30 -14.19
C ILE A 15 2.34 17.70 -12.93
N SER A 16 1.62 17.75 -11.82
CA SER A 16 2.00 17.05 -10.58
C SER A 16 1.97 15.54 -10.85
N CYS A 17 3.13 15.01 -11.23
CA CYS A 17 3.36 13.58 -11.38
C CYS A 17 3.30 12.95 -9.99
N HIS A 18 2.11 12.54 -9.56
CA HIS A 18 1.96 11.72 -8.38
C HIS A 18 2.62 10.38 -8.73
N ALA A 19 3.72 10.05 -8.06
CA ALA A 19 4.43 8.79 -8.25
C ALA A 19 3.49 7.62 -7.92
N ALA A 20 2.77 7.14 -8.92
CA ALA A 20 1.94 5.97 -8.81
C ALA A 20 2.85 4.79 -8.43
N SER A 21 2.49 4.07 -7.37
CA SER A 21 3.11 2.80 -7.02
C SER A 21 3.19 1.94 -8.29
N GLN A 22 4.38 1.47 -8.67
CA GLN A 22 4.59 0.69 -9.90
C GLN A 22 3.81 -0.64 -9.89
N TYR A 23 3.23 -1.02 -8.75
CA TYR A 23 2.51 -2.27 -8.54
C TYR A 23 1.22 -2.05 -7.76
N PRO A 24 0.26 -1.24 -8.27
CA PRO A 24 -0.94 -0.92 -7.52
C PRO A 24 -1.81 -2.18 -7.36
N CYS A 25 -2.40 -2.34 -6.18
CA CYS A 25 -3.36 -3.41 -5.95
C CYS A 25 -4.68 -3.11 -6.67
N ALA A 26 -5.19 -4.10 -7.42
CA ALA A 26 -6.52 -4.02 -8.00
C ALA A 26 -7.59 -3.81 -6.89
N PRO A 27 -8.67 -3.04 -7.13
CA PRO A 27 -9.66 -2.71 -6.10
C PRO A 27 -10.23 -3.91 -5.36
N ASN A 28 -10.46 -5.04 -6.06
CA ASN A 28 -10.91 -6.27 -5.41
C ASN A 28 -9.85 -6.86 -4.46
N ASN A 29 -8.58 -6.92 -4.91
CA ASN A 29 -7.48 -7.39 -4.07
C ASN A 29 -7.30 -6.48 -2.84
N THR A 30 -7.41 -5.16 -3.00
CA THR A 30 -7.35 -4.23 -1.86
C THR A 30 -8.40 -4.56 -0.80
N LYS A 31 -9.66 -4.81 -1.20
CA LYS A 31 -10.73 -5.20 -0.26
C LYS A 31 -10.43 -6.53 0.43
N GLU A 32 -9.97 -7.53 -0.32
CA GLU A 32 -9.65 -8.85 0.21
C GLU A 32 -8.45 -8.84 1.15
N ILE A 33 -7.40 -8.08 0.83
CA ILE A 33 -6.22 -7.87 1.67
C ILE A 33 -6.63 -7.20 2.98
N ILE A 34 -7.40 -6.11 2.93
CA ILE A 34 -7.88 -5.43 4.14
C ILE A 34 -8.68 -6.40 5.02
N ARG A 35 -9.56 -7.21 4.42
CA ARG A 35 -10.31 -8.25 5.14
C ARG A 35 -9.40 -9.29 5.80
N ALA A 36 -8.39 -9.80 5.08
CA ALA A 36 -7.43 -10.76 5.61
C ALA A 36 -6.65 -10.19 6.80
N ILE A 37 -6.20 -8.94 6.71
CA ILE A 37 -5.49 -8.25 7.78
C ILE A 37 -6.40 -8.02 8.99
N LYS A 38 -7.65 -7.58 8.79
CA LYS A 38 -8.61 -7.44 9.91
C LYS A 38 -8.86 -8.77 10.61
N ASN A 39 -9.02 -9.85 9.87
CA ASN A 39 -9.20 -11.19 10.43
C ASN A 39 -7.96 -11.68 11.19
N TYR A 40 -6.76 -11.27 10.76
CA TYR A 40 -5.53 -11.54 11.49
C TYR A 40 -5.47 -10.75 12.81
N ILE A 41 -5.81 -9.47 12.78
CA ILE A 41 -5.83 -8.58 13.96
C ILE A 41 -6.82 -9.08 15.04
N VAL A 42 -7.97 -9.63 14.66
CA VAL A 42 -8.91 -10.22 15.65
C VAL A 42 -8.27 -11.35 16.49
N LYS A 43 -7.17 -11.93 16.01
CA LYS A 43 -6.40 -12.97 16.73
C LYS A 43 -5.25 -12.40 17.57
N THR A 44 -5.08 -11.08 17.61
CA THR A 44 -4.03 -10.38 18.37
C THR A 44 -4.66 -9.44 19.40
N ASP A 45 -3.84 -8.83 20.26
CA ASP A 45 -4.29 -7.89 21.30
C ASP A 45 -4.66 -6.49 20.77
N ILE A 46 -4.56 -6.28 19.45
CA ILE A 46 -4.86 -4.99 18.80
C ILE A 46 -6.29 -5.03 18.27
N SER A 47 -7.06 -3.95 18.43
CA SER A 47 -8.38 -3.84 17.79
C SER A 47 -8.25 -3.38 16.34
N SER A 48 -8.99 -4.05 15.44
CA SER A 48 -9.06 -3.65 14.02
C SER A 48 -9.73 -2.28 13.78
N GLN A 49 -10.39 -1.71 14.80
CA GLN A 49 -10.99 -0.37 14.75
C GLN A 49 -9.98 0.74 15.08
N ASP A 50 -8.87 0.41 15.73
CA ASP A 50 -7.85 1.35 16.17
C ASP A 50 -6.74 1.55 15.12
N VAL A 51 -6.93 1.00 13.91
CA VAL A 51 -5.95 1.05 12.85
C VAL A 51 -6.56 1.37 11.49
N THR A 52 -5.78 2.05 10.65
CA THR A 52 -6.05 2.26 9.24
C THR A 52 -5.16 1.32 8.43
N ILE A 53 -5.75 0.60 7.47
CA ILE A 53 -5.06 -0.41 6.66
C ILE A 53 -5.01 0.07 5.21
N SER A 54 -3.82 0.06 4.59
CA SER A 54 -3.61 0.50 3.22
C SER A 54 -2.80 -0.56 2.45
N ALA A 55 -3.42 -1.18 1.44
CA ALA A 55 -2.69 -2.06 0.51
C ALA A 55 -1.85 -1.19 -0.45
N LYS A 56 -0.51 -1.35 -0.41
CA LYS A 56 0.44 -0.46 -1.11
C LYS A 56 0.95 -1.05 -2.42
N LYS A 57 1.31 -2.33 -2.41
CA LYS A 57 1.92 -3.01 -3.56
C LYS A 57 1.37 -4.43 -3.69
N CYS A 58 1.05 -4.86 -4.91
CA CYS A 58 0.64 -6.22 -5.26
C CYS A 58 1.49 -6.74 -6.42
N VAL A 59 2.24 -7.83 -6.18
CA VAL A 59 3.19 -8.41 -7.15
C VAL A 59 2.92 -9.90 -7.26
N GLY A 60 2.29 -10.31 -8.37
CA GLY A 60 1.81 -11.69 -8.54
C GLY A 60 0.84 -12.08 -7.41
N ASN A 61 1.17 -13.17 -6.71
CA ASN A 61 0.39 -13.65 -5.56
C ASN A 61 0.88 -13.06 -4.23
N TYR A 62 1.70 -12.02 -4.23
CA TYR A 62 2.19 -11.39 -3.00
C TYR A 62 1.71 -9.96 -2.88
N ALA A 63 1.58 -9.48 -1.64
CA ALA A 63 1.23 -8.10 -1.36
C ALA A 63 1.98 -7.52 -0.17
N TYR A 64 2.17 -6.20 -0.20
CA TYR A 64 2.60 -5.37 0.91
C TYR A 64 1.48 -4.40 1.28
N ALA A 65 1.15 -4.33 2.55
CA ALA A 65 0.23 -3.38 3.13
C ALA A 65 0.85 -2.71 4.36
N GLU A 66 0.40 -1.49 4.64
CA GLU A 66 0.70 -0.78 5.87
C GLU A 66 -0.51 -0.82 6.81
N VAL A 67 -0.22 -0.95 8.09
CA VAL A 67 -1.18 -0.75 9.15
C VAL A 67 -0.71 0.39 10.05
N ILE A 68 -1.50 1.45 10.05
CA ILE A 68 -1.20 2.71 10.70
C ILE A 68 -2.12 2.82 11.91
N PRO A 69 -1.58 2.86 13.13
CA PRO A 69 -2.37 3.15 14.32
C PRO A 69 -3.09 4.50 14.18
N ASN A 70 -4.39 4.54 14.50
CA ASN A 70 -5.19 5.78 14.44
C ASN A 70 -4.73 6.78 15.51
N LYS A 71 -4.07 6.29 16.57
CA LYS A 71 -3.40 7.10 17.60
C LYS A 71 -1.90 6.76 17.57
N PRO A 72 -1.00 7.73 17.76
CA PRO A 72 0.45 7.53 17.66
C PRO A 72 1.02 6.87 18.93
N VAL A 73 0.49 5.71 19.31
CA VAL A 73 0.95 4.93 20.47
C VAL A 73 2.03 3.93 20.10
N THR A 74 2.12 3.55 18.82
CA THR A 74 3.08 2.60 18.27
C THR A 74 3.46 3.01 16.84
N ASP A 75 4.56 2.44 16.34
CA ASP A 75 4.98 2.61 14.96
C ASP A 75 3.99 1.98 13.95
N ASN A 76 4.08 2.43 12.70
CA ASN A 76 3.39 1.82 11.58
C ASN A 76 3.92 0.40 11.35
N ALA A 77 3.00 -0.55 11.22
CA ALA A 77 3.36 -1.92 10.89
C ALA A 77 3.32 -2.14 9.38
N MET A 78 4.26 -2.93 8.93
CA MET A 78 4.31 -3.51 7.59
C MET A 78 3.71 -4.91 7.64
N VAL A 79 2.91 -5.25 6.64
CA VAL A 79 2.24 -6.55 6.54
C VAL A 79 2.48 -7.13 5.16
N TYR A 80 3.02 -8.34 5.15
CA TYR A 80 3.24 -9.11 3.93
C TYR A 80 2.24 -10.24 3.84
N LEU A 81 1.64 -10.39 2.66
CA LEU A 81 0.60 -11.38 2.40
C LEU A 81 0.94 -12.22 1.16
N HIS A 82 0.41 -13.45 1.16
CA HIS A 82 0.41 -14.34 0.01
C HIS A 82 -1.02 -14.77 -0.33
N LYS A 83 -1.33 -14.88 -1.62
CA LYS A 83 -2.60 -15.36 -2.14
C LYS A 83 -2.48 -16.83 -2.54
N ASP A 84 -3.27 -17.67 -1.90
CA ASP A 84 -3.47 -19.07 -2.26
C ASP A 84 -4.91 -19.31 -2.73
N SER A 85 -5.31 -20.58 -2.89
CA SER A 85 -6.66 -20.95 -3.34
C SER A 85 -7.77 -20.52 -2.39
N ASN A 86 -7.46 -20.28 -1.11
CA ASN A 86 -8.40 -19.83 -0.08
C ASN A 86 -8.40 -18.30 0.07
N GLY A 87 -7.55 -17.59 -0.70
CA GLY A 87 -7.46 -16.14 -0.72
C GLY A 87 -6.17 -15.61 -0.10
N TRP A 88 -6.22 -14.36 0.36
CA TRP A 88 -5.06 -13.69 0.95
C TRP A 88 -4.85 -14.10 2.41
N THR A 89 -3.62 -14.48 2.73
CA THR A 89 -3.19 -14.88 4.07
C THR A 89 -1.98 -14.03 4.50
N VAL A 90 -1.98 -13.56 5.75
CA VAL A 90 -0.84 -12.83 6.34
C VAL A 90 0.33 -13.79 6.52
N MET A 91 1.46 -13.48 5.91
CA MET A 91 2.71 -14.22 6.08
C MET A 91 3.49 -13.72 7.29
N ASN A 92 3.59 -12.40 7.44
CA ASN A 92 4.32 -11.77 8.53
C ASN A 92 3.84 -10.32 8.73
N TRP A 93 4.01 -9.84 9.96
CA TRP A 93 3.61 -8.51 10.42
C TRP A 93 4.69 -7.97 11.35
N GLY A 94 5.15 -6.74 11.15
CA GLY A 94 6.13 -6.12 12.03
C GLY A 94 6.60 -4.76 11.54
N THR A 95 7.54 -4.17 12.26
CA THR A 95 8.18 -2.89 11.92
C THR A 95 9.54 -3.08 11.24
N SER A 96 10.05 -4.31 11.21
CA SER A 96 11.27 -4.72 10.51
C SER A 96 11.22 -6.22 10.21
N PHE A 97 12.04 -6.68 9.25
CA PHE A 97 12.12 -8.08 8.87
C PHE A 97 13.56 -8.46 8.55
N ASP A 98 13.93 -9.70 8.88
CA ASP A 98 15.23 -10.26 8.52
C ASP A 98 15.32 -10.57 7.01
N GLU A 99 16.56 -10.72 6.53
CA GLU A 99 16.83 -11.01 5.13
C GLU A 99 16.28 -12.38 4.69
N THR A 100 16.19 -13.34 5.61
CA THR A 100 15.72 -14.71 5.31
C THR A 100 14.24 -14.69 4.96
N PHE A 101 13.44 -13.89 5.65
CA PHE A 101 12.05 -13.65 5.32
C PHE A 101 11.91 -12.87 4.02
N LEU A 102 12.63 -11.75 3.88
CA LEU A 102 12.55 -10.90 2.68
C LEU A 102 12.97 -11.64 1.41
N ALA A 103 13.89 -12.60 1.51
CA ALA A 103 14.31 -13.45 0.39
C ALA A 103 13.16 -14.29 -0.20
N LYS A 104 12.12 -14.59 0.58
CA LYS A 104 10.92 -15.33 0.13
C LYS A 104 9.97 -14.49 -0.71
N LEU A 105 10.12 -13.16 -0.69
CA LEU A 105 9.25 -12.22 -1.40
C LEU A 105 9.81 -11.87 -2.79
N PRO A 106 8.93 -11.48 -3.73
CA PRO A 106 9.33 -10.79 -4.96
C PRO A 106 10.21 -9.58 -4.64
N LYS A 107 11.22 -9.31 -5.48
CA LYS A 107 12.24 -8.27 -5.24
C LYS A 107 11.61 -6.89 -5.06
N GLU A 108 10.52 -6.65 -5.76
CA GLU A 108 9.70 -5.43 -5.79
C GLU A 108 9.05 -5.12 -4.43
N LEU A 109 8.86 -6.15 -3.58
CA LEU A 109 8.26 -6.02 -2.25
C LEU A 109 9.28 -5.93 -1.11
N ARG A 110 10.56 -6.23 -1.38
CA ARG A 110 11.62 -6.21 -0.35
C ARG A 110 12.00 -4.80 0.09
N LYS A 111 11.62 -3.79 -0.70
CA LYS A 111 11.79 -2.37 -0.42
C LYS A 111 10.39 -1.72 -0.41
N PRO A 112 9.73 -1.67 0.76
CA PRO A 112 8.42 -1.06 0.90
C PRO A 112 8.40 0.39 0.43
#